data_AF-A0A433V578-F1
#
_entry.id   AF-A0A433V578-F1
#
_cell.length_a   1.000
_cell.length_b   1.000
_cell.length_c   1.000
_cell.angle_alpha   90.00
_cell.angle_beta   90.00
_cell.angle_gamma   90.00
#
_symmetry.space_group_name_H-M   'P 1'
#
loop_
_entity.id
_entity.type
_entity.pdbx_description
1 polymer ?
#
loop_
_entity_poly.entity_id
_entity_poly.type
_entity_poly.pdbx_seq_one_letter_code
_entity_poly.pdbx_strand_id
1 'polypeptide(L)' 'MVPFQALQMVGHSVHAVCPNKKAGEKICTAVHDFDGDQTYSEKPGHNFQVIEVTRNFAYANKPIAAICHVLK' A
#
# COMPACT_ATOMS: atom_id res chain seq x y z
N MET A 1 4.55 6.53 -1.64
CA MET A 1 3.07 6.47 -1.49
C MET A 1 2.67 7.59 -0.56
N VAL A 2 1.79 8.50 -1.01
CA VAL A 2 1.53 9.79 -0.34
C VAL A 2 1.14 9.65 1.14
N PRO A 3 0.17 8.79 1.53
CA PRO A 3 -0.17 8.61 2.94
C PRO A 3 1.01 8.08 3.77
N PHE A 4 1.77 7.12 3.21
CA PHE A 4 2.94 6.54 3.85
C PHE A 4 4.00 7.61 4.15
N GLN A 5 4.32 8.44 3.15
CA GLN A 5 5.31 9.51 3.28
C GLN A 5 4.82 10.64 4.17
N ALA A 6 3.55 11.01 4.09
CA ALA A 6 2.95 12.05 4.93
C ALA A 6 3.00 11.67 6.42
N LEU A 7 2.60 10.43 6.76
CA LEU A 7 2.66 9.94 8.13
C LEU A 7 4.11 9.87 8.64
N GLN A 8 5.06 9.46 7.81
CA GLN A 8 6.49 9.52 8.15
C GLN A 8 6.97 10.95 8.38
N MET A 9 6.56 11.90 7.53
CA MET A 9 6.94 13.31 7.65
C MET A 9 6.48 13.94 8.96
N VAL A 10 5.31 13.56 9.47
CA VAL A 10 4.80 14.05 10.77
C VAL A 10 5.29 13.22 11.96
N GLY A 11 6.28 12.34 11.75
CA GLY A 11 6.99 11.62 12.83
C GLY A 11 6.37 10.28 13.25
N HIS A 12 5.38 9.75 12.54
CA HIS A 12 4.85 8.43 12.85
C HIS A 12 5.76 7.31 12.34
N SER A 13 5.82 6.22 13.12
CA SER A 13 6.39 4.96 12.66
C SER A 13 5.37 4.23 11.77
N VAL A 14 5.65 4.15 10.47
CA VAL A 14 4.74 3.58 9.48
C VAL A 14 5.33 2.29 8.92
N HIS A 15 4.53 1.24 8.89
CA HIS A 15 4.90 -0.07 8.35
C HIS A 15 4.00 -0.41 7.17
N ALA A 16 4.59 -0.84 6.07
CA ALA A 16 3.87 -1.38 4.92
C ALA A 16 4.03 -2.88 4.86
N VAL A 17 2.90 -3.57 4.79
CA VAL A 17 2.80 -5.01 4.93
C VAL A 17 1.94 -5.60 3.82
N CYS A 18 2.25 -6.83 3.38
CA CYS A 18 1.43 -7.55 2.41
C CYS A 18 1.39 -9.04 2.77
N PRO A 19 0.21 -9.68 2.83
CA PRO A 19 0.11 -11.12 3.05
C PRO A 19 0.95 -11.89 2.04
N ASN A 20 1.65 -12.93 2.51
CA ASN A 20 2.48 -13.81 1.69
C ASN A 20 3.70 -13.12 1.02
N LYS A 21 4.02 -11.87 1.37
CA LYS A 21 5.26 -11.21 0.98
C LYS A 21 6.12 -10.88 2.20
N LYS A 22 7.43 -10.96 2.01
CA LYS A 22 8.48 -10.64 2.97
C LYS A 22 8.96 -9.20 2.79
N ALA A 23 9.62 -8.67 3.83
CA ALA A 23 10.30 -7.39 3.73
C ALA A 23 11.33 -7.40 2.58
N GLY A 24 11.37 -6.33 1.79
CA GLY A 24 12.20 -6.22 0.58
C GLY A 24 11.48 -6.59 -0.71
N GLU A 25 10.40 -7.38 -0.65
CA GLU A 25 9.60 -7.69 -1.84
C GLU A 25 8.77 -6.48 -2.28
N LYS A 26 8.42 -6.43 -3.57
CA LYS A 26 7.63 -5.33 -4.14
C LYS A 26 6.21 -5.77 -4.46
N ILE A 27 5.28 -4.83 -4.34
CA ILE A 27 3.90 -4.90 -4.84
C ILE A 27 3.72 -3.87 -5.95
N CYS A 28 2.96 -4.20 -6.98
CA CYS A 28 2.55 -3.23 -7.99
C CYS A 28 1.26 -2.54 -7.50
N THR A 29 1.33 -1.24 -7.28
CA THR A 29 0.13 -0.44 -6.97
C THR A 29 -0.72 -0.25 -8.22
N ALA A 30 -2.01 0.01 -8.07
CA ALA A 30 -2.90 0.37 -9.17
C ALA A 30 -3.08 1.90 -9.24
N VAL A 31 -3.16 2.44 -10.45
CA VAL A 31 -3.64 3.80 -10.71
C VAL A 31 -5.05 3.68 -11.28
N HIS A 32 -6.01 4.32 -10.63
CA HIS A 32 -7.35 4.52 -11.17
C HIS A 32 -7.36 5.82 -11.95
N ASP A 33 -7.46 5.69 -13.27
CA ASP A 33 -7.41 6.82 -14.19
C ASP A 33 -8.72 6.95 -14.96
N PHE A 34 -9.13 8.19 -15.22
CA PHE A 34 -10.35 8.47 -15.99
C PHE A 34 -9.93 8.91 -17.39
N ASP A 35 -9.96 7.98 -18.34
CA ASP A 35 -9.54 8.20 -19.73
C ASP A 35 -10.61 8.90 -20.61
N GLY A 36 -11.54 9.62 -19.97
CA GLY A 36 -12.67 10.29 -20.62
C GLY A 36 -13.99 9.51 -20.59
N ASP A 37 -13.98 8.26 -20.12
CA ASP A 37 -15.17 7.44 -19.88
C ASP A 37 -15.82 7.74 -18.51
N GLN A 38 -17.07 7.31 -18.35
CA GLN A 38 -17.80 7.38 -17.07
C GLN A 38 -17.25 6.42 -15.99
N THR A 39 -16.34 5.54 -16.37
CA THR A 39 -15.70 4.55 -15.49
C THR A 39 -14.17 4.68 -15.58
N TYR A 40 -13.47 4.32 -14.51
CA TYR A 40 -12.01 4.37 -14.48
C TYR A 40 -11.38 3.11 -15.10
N SER A 41 -10.15 3.26 -15.61
CA SER A 41 -9.26 2.16 -15.97
C SER A 41 -8.27 1.89 -14.84
N GLU A 42 -7.85 0.62 -14.69
CA GLU A 42 -6.79 0.24 -13.75
C GLU A 42 -5.47 0.09 -14.50
N LYS A 43 -4.50 0.95 -14.18
CA LYS A 43 -3.17 0.96 -14.82
C LYS A 43 -2.07 0.59 -13.83
N PRO A 44 -0.96 -0.04 -14.29
CA PRO A 44 0.22 -0.26 -13.48
C PRO A 44 0.73 1.02 -12.84
N GLY A 45 0.84 1.01 -11.52
CA GLY A 45 1.41 2.09 -10.73
C GLY A 45 2.85 1.82 -10.34
N HIS A 46 3.22 2.35 -9.17
CA HIS A 46 4.56 2.20 -8.62
C HIS A 46 4.79 0.79 -8.06
N ASN A 47 6.02 0.29 -8.23
CA ASN A 47 6.53 -0.86 -7.50
C ASN A 47 6.92 -0.45 -6.08
N PHE A 48 6.00 -0.63 -5.14
CA PHE A 48 6.17 -0.24 -3.74
C PHE A 48 6.74 -1.39 -2.91
N GLN A 49 7.74 -1.10 -2.07
CA GLN A 49 8.43 -2.13 -1.28
C GLN A 49 7.69 -2.41 0.03
N VAL A 50 7.53 -3.69 0.34
CA VAL A 50 7.05 -4.19 1.62
C VAL A 50 8.18 -4.06 2.64
N ILE A 51 7.90 -3.49 3.80
CA ILE A 51 8.90 -3.28 4.86
C ILE A 51 8.69 -4.17 6.09
N GLU A 52 7.51 -4.78 6.26
CA GLU A 52 7.26 -5.81 7.28
C GLU A 52 6.16 -6.81 6.85
N VAL A 53 5.91 -7.87 7.62
CA VAL A 53 4.89 -8.90 7.34
C VAL A 53 3.60 -8.61 8.11
N THR A 54 2.44 -8.77 7.47
CA THR A 54 1.12 -8.33 7.98
C THR A 54 0.69 -9.01 9.27
N ARG A 55 1.10 -10.26 9.52
CA ARG A 55 0.61 -11.06 10.66
C ARG A 55 0.84 -10.36 12.00
N ASN A 56 1.92 -9.59 12.15
CA ASN A 56 2.27 -8.99 13.45
C ASN A 56 1.34 -7.84 13.87
N PHE A 57 0.71 -7.11 12.94
CA PHE A 57 -0.05 -5.90 13.28
C PHE A 57 -1.43 -6.22 13.86
N ALA A 58 -2.11 -7.23 13.30
CA ALA A 58 -3.41 -7.68 13.80
C ALA A 58 -3.31 -8.27 15.20
N TYR A 59 -2.28 -9.07 15.48
CA TYR A 59 -2.05 -9.63 16.82
C TYR A 59 -1.58 -8.59 17.85
N ALA A 60 -0.89 -7.53 17.40
CA ALA A 60 -0.41 -6.46 18.27
C ALA A 60 -1.43 -5.33 18.49
N ASN A 61 -2.66 -5.47 17.97
CA ASN A 61 -3.73 -4.47 18.08
C ASN A 61 -3.31 -3.06 17.61
N LYS A 62 -2.42 -3.00 16.60
CA LYS A 62 -1.94 -1.74 16.02
C LYS A 62 -2.98 -1.20 15.03
N PRO A 63 -3.17 0.13 14.90
CA PRO A 63 -4.05 0.69 13.89
C PRO A 63 -3.65 0.26 12.47
N ILE A 64 -4.59 -0.28 11.71
CA ILE A 64 -4.38 -0.72 10.32
C ILE A 64 -5.26 0.15 9.42
N ALA A 65 -4.64 0.86 8.48
CA ALA A 65 -5.31 1.53 7.39
C ALA A 65 -4.98 0.81 6.08
N ALA A 66 -6.00 0.47 5.30
CA ALA A 66 -5.87 -0.07 3.96
C ALA A 66 -6.45 0.94 2.96
N ILE A 67 -5.72 1.22 1.89
CA ILE A 67 -6.18 2.12 0.83
C ILE A 67 -6.05 1.37 -0.49
N CYS A 68 -7.18 1.25 -1.20
CA CYS A 68 -7.32 0.58 -2.49
C CYS A 68 -6.92 -0.91 -2.46
N HIS A 69 -6.75 -1.51 -3.63
CA HIS A 69 -6.25 -2.87 -3.87
C HIS A 69 -5.03 -2.81 -4.78
N VAL A 70 -4.17 -3.82 -4.69
CA VAL A 70 -3.04 -4.00 -5.62
C VAL A 70 -3.55 -4.49 -6.97
N LEU A 71 -2.80 -4.24 -8.05
CA LEU A 71 -3.04 -4.93 -9.32
C LEU A 71 -2.87 -6.44 -9.12
N LYS A 72 -3.76 -7.23 -9.74
CA LYS A 72 -3.78 -8.70 -9.64
C LYS A 72 -2.44 -9.33 -10.01
#